data_AF-A0A485AUC9-F1
#
_entry.id   AF-A0A485AUC9-F1
#
_cell.length_a   1.000
_cell.length_b   1.000
_cell.length_c   1.000
_cell.angle_alpha   90.00
_cell.angle_beta   90.00
_cell.angle_gamma   90.00
#
_symmetry.space_group_name_H-M   'P 1'
#
loop_
_entity.id
_entity.type
_entity.pdbx_description
1 polymer ?
#
loop_
_entity_poly.entity_id
_entity_poly.type
_entity_poly.pdbx_seq_one_letter_code
_entity_poly.pdbx_strand_id
1 'polypeptide(L)' 'MLTAVLQDYGTLAEHDIYIAGRFEMAKIARDLFCNERQAREDRLFGDAFAFI' A
#
# COMPACT_ATOMS: atom_id res chain seq x y z
N MET A 1 -4.71 2.73 -12.33
CA MET A 1 -5.14 1.41 -11.79
C MET A 1 -5.07 1.36 -10.26
N LEU A 2 -4.04 1.91 -9.59
CA LEU A 2 -4.04 2.01 -8.11
C LEU A 2 -5.23 2.80 -7.53
N THR A 3 -5.75 3.76 -8.28
CA THR A 3 -6.88 4.61 -7.88
C THR A 3 -8.20 3.85 -7.73
N ALA A 4 -8.35 2.64 -8.29
CA ALA A 4 -9.56 1.84 -8.13
C ALA A 4 -9.74 1.40 -6.67
N VAL A 5 -8.66 0.95 -6.02
CA VAL A 5 -8.67 0.56 -4.60
C VAL A 5 -9.00 1.76 -3.70
N LEU A 6 -8.59 2.97 -4.10
CA LEU A 6 -8.89 4.19 -3.38
C LEU A 6 -10.36 4.64 -3.48
N GLN A 7 -11.09 4.18 -4.50
CA GLN A 7 -12.52 4.49 -4.67
C GLN A 7 -13.42 3.48 -3.95
N ASP A 8 -12.99 2.21 -3.88
CA ASP A 8 -13.78 1.15 -3.24
C ASP A 8 -13.63 1.13 -1.71
N TYR A 9 -12.51 1.64 -1.18
CA TYR A 9 -12.22 1.62 0.26
C TYR A 9 -12.01 3.04 0.81
N GLY A 10 -12.91 3.45 1.72
CA GLY A 10 -12.84 4.76 2.39
C GLY A 10 -11.69 4.88 3.39
N THR A 11 -11.26 3.78 4.01
CA THR A 11 -10.09 3.73 4.90
C THR A 11 -9.37 2.40 4.78
N LEU A 12 -8.05 2.44 4.87
CA LEU A 12 -7.17 1.27 4.84
C LEU A 12 -6.50 1.01 6.20
N ALA A 13 -6.87 1.74 7.25
CA ALA A 13 -6.23 1.66 8.56
C ALA A 13 -6.33 0.27 9.23
N GLU A 14 -7.42 -0.46 8.97
CA GLU A 14 -7.65 -1.79 9.56
C GLU A 14 -7.29 -2.95 8.63
N HIS A 15 -6.83 -2.67 7.40
CA HIS A 15 -6.54 -3.70 6.42
C HIS A 15 -5.06 -4.09 6.43
N ASP A 16 -4.79 -5.38 6.25
CA ASP A 16 -3.45 -5.88 5.97
C ASP A 16 -3.23 -5.87 4.44
N ILE A 17 -2.20 -5.16 3.99
CA ILE A 17 -1.97 -4.87 2.57
C ILE A 17 -0.77 -5.66 2.09
N TYR A 18 -1.00 -6.54 1.09
CA TYR A 18 0.03 -7.37 0.49
C TYR A 18 0.37 -6.85 -0.92
N ILE A 19 1.61 -6.41 -1.12
CA ILE A 19 2.07 -5.82 -2.39
C ILE A 19 3.17 -6.71 -3.00
N ALA A 20 2.86 -7.31 -4.14
CA ALA A 20 3.82 -8.07 -4.94
C ALA A 20 3.95 -7.45 -6.33
N GLY A 21 5.19 -7.22 -6.79
CA GLY A 21 5.46 -6.62 -8.08
C GLY A 21 6.79 -5.89 -8.14
N ARG A 22 6.96 -5.03 -9.15
CA ARG A 22 8.18 -4.21 -9.32
C ARG A 22 8.36 -3.27 -8.12
N PHE A 23 9.59 -3.18 -7.61
CA PHE A 23 9.97 -2.35 -6.45
C PHE A 23 9.44 -0.91 -6.52
N GLU A 24 9.54 -0.27 -7.69
CA GLU A 24 9.06 1.11 -7.89
C GLU A 24 7.55 1.24 -7.63
N MET A 25 6.76 0.25 -8.06
CA MET A 25 5.31 0.27 -7.85
C MET A 25 4.97 0.08 -6.37
N ALA A 26 5.68 -0.82 -5.68
CA ALA A 26 5.45 -1.05 -4.25
C ALA A 26 5.78 0.17 -3.40
N LYS A 27 6.84 0.91 -3.74
CA LYS A 27 7.19 2.17 -3.08
C LYS A 27 6.10 3.22 -3.26
N ILE A 28 5.66 3.45 -4.50
CA ILE A 28 4.60 4.43 -4.81
C ILE A 28 3.29 4.03 -4.12
N ALA A 29 2.95 2.74 -4.11
CA ALA A 29 1.74 2.23 -3.48
C ALA A 29 1.73 2.49 -1.96
N ARG A 30 2.83 2.19 -1.25
CA ARG A 30 2.96 2.48 0.18
C ARG A 30 2.74 3.95 0.47
N ASP A 31 3.48 4.82 -0.22
CA ASP A 31 3.46 6.26 0.04
C ASP A 31 2.05 6.83 -0.23
N LEU A 32 1.38 6.34 -1.27
CA LEU A 32 -0.01 6.69 -1.59
C LEU A 32 -0.98 6.21 -0.49
N PHE A 33 -0.92 4.95 -0.09
CA PHE A 33 -1.86 4.37 0.87
C PHE A 33 -1.71 4.96 2.28
N CYS A 34 -0.47 5.22 2.72
CA CYS A 34 -0.23 5.82 4.02
C CYS A 34 -0.70 7.28 4.06
N ASN A 35 -0.41 8.07 3.02
CA ASN A 35 -0.81 9.48 2.95
C ASN A 35 -2.31 9.69 2.72
N GLU A 36 -2.92 8.92 1.82
CA GLU A 36 -4.29 9.18 1.36
C GLU A 36 -5.37 8.41 2.13
N ARG A 37 -5.03 7.28 2.77
CA ARG A 37 -6.03 6.34 3.34
C ARG A 37 -5.67 5.83 4.73
N GLN A 38 -4.70 6.47 5.39
CA GLN A 38 -4.23 6.11 6.73
C GLN A 38 -3.83 4.63 6.84
N ALA A 39 -3.33 4.05 5.74
CA ALA A 39 -2.78 2.70 5.81
C ALA A 39 -1.61 2.68 6.80
N ARG A 40 -1.53 1.61 7.58
CA ARG A 40 -0.47 1.44 8.56
C ARG A 40 0.72 0.76 7.91
N GLU A 41 1.90 1.36 8.00
CA GLU A 41 3.14 0.75 7.53
C GLU A 41 3.41 -0.60 8.21
N ASP A 42 3.07 -0.74 9.50
CA ASP A 42 3.16 -1.99 10.27
C ASP A 42 2.34 -3.15 9.67
N ARG A 43 1.36 -2.83 8.82
CA ARG A 43 0.44 -3.76 8.17
C ARG A 43 0.62 -3.82 6.65
N LEU A 44 1.72 -3.26 6.14
CA LEU A 44 2.11 -3.35 4.75
C LEU A 44 3.18 -4.40 4.57
N PHE A 45 2.87 -5.44 3.80
CA PHE A 45 3.75 -6.57 3.55
C PHE A 45 4.05 -6.67 2.07
N GLY A 46 5.30 -6.95 1.72
CA GLY A 46 5.69 -7.12 0.33
C GLY A 46 7.17 -7.43 0.22
N ASP A 47 7.52 -8.33 -0.70
CA ASP A 47 8.91 -8.71 -0.96
C ASP A 47 9.77 -7.48 -1.29
N ALA A 48 9.16 -6.47 -1.90
CA ALA A 48 9.83 -5.21 -2.21
C ALA A 48 10.34 -4.45 -0.97
N PHE A 49 9.66 -4.55 0.17
CA PHE A 49 10.05 -3.88 1.41
C PHE A 49 11.17 -4.62 2.16
N ALA A 50 11.43 -5.89 1.85
CA ALA A 50 12.55 -6.62 2.44
C ALA A 50 13.91 -6.17 1.88
N PHE A 51 13.93 -5.44 0.76
CA PHE A 51 15.15 -4.97 0.09
C PHE A 51 15.25 -3.43 0.00
N ILE A 52 14.34 -2.69 0.63
CA ILE A 52 14.30 -1.20 0.70
C ILE A 52 14.54 -0.77 2.14
#